data_AF-A0A929BM45-F1
#
_entry.id   AF-A0A929BM45-F1
#
_cell.length_a   1.000
_cell.length_b   1.000
_cell.length_c   1.000
_cell.angle_alpha   90.00
_cell.angle_beta   90.00
_cell.angle_gamma   90.00
#
_symmetry.space_group_name_H-M   'P 1'
#
loop_
_entity.id
_entity.type
_entity.pdbx_description
1 polymer ?
#
loop_
_entity_poly.entity_id
_entity_poly.type
_entity_poly.pdbx_seq_one_letter_code
_entity_poly.pdbx_strand_id
1 'polypeptide(L)' 'MFKIGDFSRISQVSVKTLRYYDEIGLLKPAHVDRFTGYRYYSVDQSPRLNRILALKDLGLSLEQIARLLDGEL' A
#
# COMPACT_ATOMS: atom_id res chain seq x y z
N MET A 1 9.74 9.70 -5.80
CA MET A 1 9.52 8.30 -5.41
C MET A 1 10.38 7.99 -4.19
N PHE A 2 9.93 7.11 -3.31
CA PHE A 2 10.59 6.75 -2.05
C PHE A 2 10.87 5.26 -2.02
N LYS A 3 12.02 4.84 -1.51
CA LYS A 3 12.23 3.43 -1.18
C LYS A 3 11.19 2.99 -0.15
N ILE A 4 10.83 1.71 -0.14
CA ILE A 4 9.85 1.17 0.81
C ILE A 4 10.15 1.52 2.29
N GLY A 5 11.43 1.61 2.68
CA GLY A 5 11.83 2.02 4.03
C GLY A 5 11.54 3.50 4.32
N ASP A 6 11.75 4.38 3.35
CA ASP A 6 11.46 5.81 3.52
C ASP A 6 9.95 6.05 3.51
N PHE A 7 9.23 5.39 2.59
CA PHE A 7 7.78 5.44 2.55
C PHE A 7 7.15 4.91 3.84
N SER A 8 7.69 3.83 4.40
CA SER A 8 7.27 3.27 5.69
C SER A 8 7.34 4.30 6.84
N ARG A 9 8.43 5.09 6.89
CA ARG A 9 8.58 6.14 7.91
C ARG A 9 7.60 7.30 7.70
N ILE A 10 7.41 7.72 6.45
CA ILE A 10 6.50 8.83 6.11
C ILE A 10 5.05 8.44 6.42
N SER A 11 4.64 7.23 6.05
CA SER A 11 3.25 6.79 6.19
C SER A 11 2.94 6.15 7.55
N GLN A 12 3.94 5.95 8.42
CA GLN A 12 3.79 5.21 9.69
C GLN A 12 3.23 3.79 9.50
N VAL A 13 3.53 3.16 8.35
CA VAL A 13 3.13 1.78 8.04
C VAL A 13 4.37 0.93 7.94
N SER A 14 4.38 -0.22 8.60
CA SER A 14 5.58 -1.08 8.58
C SER A 14 5.93 -1.54 7.16
N VAL A 15 7.22 -1.72 6.88
CA VAL A 15 7.70 -2.32 5.62
C VAL A 15 7.05 -3.69 5.37
N LYS A 16 6.82 -4.48 6.44
CA LYS A 16 6.15 -5.79 6.34
C LYS A 16 4.72 -5.63 5.83
N THR A 17 3.97 -4.67 6.36
CA THR A 17 2.60 -4.37 5.92
C THR A 17 2.57 -3.89 4.46
N LEU A 18 3.50 -3.00 4.07
CA LEU A 18 3.59 -2.55 2.67
C LEU A 18 3.90 -3.69 1.71
N ARG A 19 4.80 -4.62 2.08
CA ARG A 19 5.06 -5.83 1.28
C ARG A 19 3.84 -6.72 1.18
N TYR A 20 3.10 -6.88 2.28
CA TYR A 20 1.88 -7.67 2.29
C TYR A 20 0.78 -7.04 1.42
N TYR A 21 0.58 -5.72 1.47
CA TYR A 21 -0.36 -5.02 0.60
C TYR A 21 0.02 -5.12 -0.88
N ASP A 22 1.31 -5.12 -1.21
CA ASP A 22 1.76 -5.44 -2.56
C ASP A 22 1.40 -6.89 -2.92
N GLU A 23 1.75 -7.86 -2.08
CA GLU A 23 1.47 -9.29 -2.32
C GLU A 23 0.01 -9.58 -2.63
N ILE A 24 -0.93 -9.03 -1.85
CA ILE A 24 -2.37 -9.20 -2.06
C ILE A 24 -2.96 -8.23 -3.11
N GLY A 25 -2.13 -7.38 -3.74
CA GLY A 25 -2.55 -6.43 -4.76
C GLY A 25 -3.25 -5.17 -4.25
N LEU A 26 -3.46 -5.05 -2.94
CA LEU A 26 -4.15 -3.93 -2.32
C LEU A 26 -3.42 -2.59 -2.53
N LEU A 27 -2.09 -2.58 -2.48
CA LEU A 27 -1.27 -1.40 -2.79
C LEU A 27 0.05 -1.84 -3.45
N LYS A 28 0.09 -1.79 -4.79
CA LYS A 28 1.30 -2.11 -5.56
C LYS A 28 2.34 -0.99 -5.46
N PRO A 29 3.65 -1.29 -5.46
CA PRO A 29 4.68 -0.26 -5.61
C PRO A 29 4.54 0.43 -6.98
N ALA A 30 4.79 1.74 -7.02
CA ALA A 30 4.82 2.49 -8.29
C ALA A 30 5.95 2.01 -9.22
N HIS A 31 7.05 1.48 -8.66
CA HIS A 31 8.12 0.87 -9.44
C HIS A 31 8.82 -0.24 -8.64
N VAL A 32 9.20 -1.30 -9.35
CA VAL A 32 10.11 -2.33 -8.86
C VAL A 32 11.35 -2.31 -9.74
N ASP A 33 12.49 -2.08 -9.12
CA ASP A 33 13.78 -2.12 -9.79
C ASP A 33 14.07 -3.55 -10.27
N ARG A 34 14.31 -3.72 -11.57
CA ARG A 34 14.42 -5.05 -12.20
C ARG A 34 15.71 -5.78 -11.86
N PHE A 35 16.75 -5.07 -11.44
CA PHE A 35 18.07 -5.66 -11.15
C PHE A 35 18.23 -6.03 -9.68
N THR A 36 17.58 -5.28 -8.79
CA THR A 36 17.75 -5.40 -7.34
C THR A 36 16.48 -5.84 -6.62
N GLY A 37 15.31 -5.75 -7.27
CA GLY A 37 14.01 -6.04 -6.65
C GLY A 37 13.55 -4.99 -5.64
N TYR A 38 14.24 -3.84 -5.55
CA TYR A 38 13.82 -2.77 -4.65
C TYR A 38 12.48 -2.17 -5.07
N ARG A 39 11.61 -1.96 -4.07
CA ARG A 39 10.30 -1.37 -4.24
C ARG A 39 10.33 0.12 -3.96
N TYR A 40 9.70 0.87 -4.85
CA TYR A 40 9.56 2.31 -4.76
C TYR A 40 8.09 2.71 -4.80
N TYR A 41 7.71 3.63 -3.91
CA TYR A 41 6.36 4.16 -3.78
C TYR A 41 6.35 5.67 -4.10
N SER A 42 5.22 6.19 -4.59
CA SER A 42 5.04 7.63 -4.87
C SER A 42 4.15 8.30 -3.81
N VAL A 43 4.28 9.63 -3.68
CA VAL A 43 3.33 10.46 -2.89
C VAL A 43 1.91 10.29 -3.42
N ASP A 44 1.74 10.10 -4.73
CA ASP A 44 0.43 9.94 -5.38
C ASP A 44 -0.32 8.69 -4.92
N GLN A 45 0.37 7.76 -4.24
CA GLN A 45 -0.21 6.56 -3.66
C GLN A 45 -0.71 6.78 -2.22
N SER A 46 -0.34 7.90 -1.58
CA SER A 46 -0.77 8.25 -0.22
C SER A 46 -2.29 8.32 -0.07
N PRO A 47 -3.07 8.89 -1.03
CA PRO A 47 -4.53 8.87 -0.93
C PRO A 47 -5.12 7.45 -0.86
N ARG A 48 -4.61 6.51 -1.66
CA ARG A 48 -5.05 5.09 -1.60
C ARG A 48 -4.67 4.46 -0.27
N LEU A 49 -3.43 4.66 0.18
CA LEU A 49 -2.97 4.15 1.47
C LEU A 49 -3.81 4.69 2.64
N ASN A 50 -4.09 5.99 2.67
CA ASN A 50 -4.91 6.61 3.71
C ASN A 50 -6.33 6.02 3.75
N ARG A 51 -6.94 5.72 2.58
CA ARG A 51 -8.23 5.04 2.52
C ARG A 51 -8.15 3.61 3.09
N ILE A 52 -7.11 2.86 2.75
CA ILE A 52 -6.89 1.51 3.30
C ILE A 52 -6.82 1.57 4.83
N LEU A 53 -6.04 2.49 5.39
CA LEU A 53 -5.89 2.65 6.83
C LEU A 53 -7.20 3.06 7.50
N ALA A 54 -7.90 4.06 6.97
CA ALA A 54 -9.18 4.51 7.51
C ALA A 54 -10.23 3.39 7.52
N LEU A 55 -10.35 2.61 6.44
CA LEU A 55 -11.30 1.50 6.38
C LEU A 55 -10.91 0.35 7.32
N LYS A 56 -9.61 0.09 7.48
CA LYS A 56 -9.10 -0.88 8.46
C LYS A 56 -9.42 -0.44 9.89
N ASP A 57 -9.33 0.86 10.19
CA ASP A 57 -9.68 1.41 11.51
C ASP A 57 -11.19 1.33 11.78
N LEU A 58 -12.03 1.32 10.74
CA LEU A 58 -13.47 1.03 10.83
C LEU A 58 -13.78 -0.48 10.99
N GLY A 59 -12.76 -1.34 11.04
CA GLY A 59 -12.92 -2.77 11.29
C GLY A 59 -13.18 -3.62 10.05
N LEU A 60 -13.02 -3.08 8.84
CA LEU A 60 -13.17 -3.85 7.61
C LEU A 60 -11.98 -4.80 7.41
N SER A 61 -12.27 -5.99 6.88
CA SER A 61 -11.24 -6.91 6.41
C SER A 61 -10.55 -6.38 5.16
N LEU A 62 -9.31 -6.81 4.90
CA LEU A 62 -8.57 -6.34 3.72
C LEU A 62 -9.26 -6.74 2.40
N GLU A 63 -9.98 -7.87 2.39
CA GLU A 63 -10.79 -8.32 1.26
C GLU A 63 -12.00 -7.41 1.03
N GLN A 64 -12.63 -6.89 2.09
CA GLN A 64 -13.70 -5.90 1.96
C GLN A 64 -13.16 -4.56 1.44
N ILE A 65 -11.98 -4.15 1.94
CA ILE A 65 -11.31 -2.92 1.50
C ILE A 65 -10.93 -3.00 0.02
N ALA A 66 -10.36 -4.12 -0.43
CA ALA A 66 -10.02 -4.32 -1.84
C ALA A 66 -11.25 -4.12 -2.74
N ARG A 67 -12.35 -4.83 -2.45
CA ARG A 67 -13.61 -4.72 -3.21
C ARG A 67 -14.16 -3.30 -3.26
N LEU A 68 -14.13 -2.56 -2.13
CA LEU A 68 -14.57 -1.17 -2.07
C LEU A 68 -13.70 -0.23 -2.90
N LEU A 69 -12.38 -0.41 -2.87
CA LEU A 69 -11.44 0.47 -3.57
C LEU A 69 -11.37 0.19 -5.07
N ASP A 70 -11.66 -1.03 -5.48
CA ASP A 70 -11.60 -1.45 -6.88
C ASP A 70 -12.98 -1.31 -7.58
N GLY A 71 -14.00 -0.83 -6.85
CA GLY A 71 -15.31 -0.48 -7.40
C GLY A 71 -16.23 -1.68 -7.66
N GLU A 72 -15.98 -2.79 -6.95
CA GLU A 72 -16.72 -4.06 -7.10
C GLU A 72 -17.91 -4.17 -6.12
N LEU A 73 -18.45 -3.03 -5.68
CA LEU A 73 -19.59 -2.93 -4.75
C LEU A 73 -20.66 -1.98 -5.29
#